data_AF-A0A8T1PHI4-F1
#
_entry.id   AF-A0A8T1PHI4-F1
#
_cell.length_a   1.000
_cell.length_b   1.000
_cell.length_c   1.000
_cell.angle_alpha   90.00
_cell.angle_beta   90.00
_cell.angle_gamma   90.00
#
_symmetry.space_group_name_H-M   'P 1'
#
loop_
_entity.id
_entity.type
_entity.pdbx_description
1 polymer ?
#
loop_
_entity_poly.entity_id
_entity_poly.type
_entity_poly.pdbx_seq_one_letter_code
_entity_poly.pdbx_strand_id
1 'polypeptide(L)'
;MGDPLQEKNTAETLPDVTPLRTTEEKEENKLTEFQSEILQLAAVLNGDHFLSSFPDEMSSKMNVKEAHEYVEGVVARFKRASKEAIMLGVDESTIVDMRSSLTNRSSIHN
;
A
#
# COMPACT_ATOMS: atom_id res chain seq x y z
N MET A 1 -45.82 -25.88 -38.61
CA MET A 1 -45.90 -26.23 -37.19
C MET A 1 -44.51 -26.70 -36.78
N GLY A 2 -43.88 -25.98 -35.82
CA GLY A 2 -42.58 -26.31 -35.25
C GLY A 2 -41.49 -25.28 -35.54
N ASP A 3 -41.38 -24.27 -34.67
CA ASP A 3 -40.11 -23.54 -34.49
C ASP A 3 -39.09 -24.47 -33.83
N PRO A 4 -37.85 -24.57 -34.32
CA PRO A 4 -36.74 -24.94 -33.46
C PRO A 4 -36.24 -23.67 -32.79
N LEU A 5 -36.55 -23.58 -31.50
CA LEU A 5 -35.96 -22.66 -30.54
C LEU A 5 -34.46 -22.49 -30.84
N GLN A 6 -34.07 -21.27 -31.20
CA GLN A 6 -32.69 -20.82 -31.09
C GLN A 6 -32.29 -21.03 -29.65
N GLU A 7 -31.49 -22.07 -29.40
CA GLU A 7 -30.92 -22.40 -28.11
C GLU A 7 -30.05 -21.23 -27.68
N LYS A 8 -30.65 -20.35 -26.87
CA LYS A 8 -29.97 -19.26 -26.19
C LYS A 8 -29.00 -19.92 -25.22
N ASN A 9 -27.76 -20.10 -25.67
CA ASN A 9 -26.63 -20.49 -24.84
C ASN A 9 -26.42 -19.42 -23.77
N THR A 10 -27.14 -19.53 -22.65
CA THR A 10 -26.93 -18.72 -21.46
C THR A 10 -25.69 -19.26 -20.75
N ALA A 11 -24.52 -18.89 -21.26
CA ALA A 11 -23.36 -18.79 -20.38
C ALA A 11 -23.73 -17.79 -19.28
N GLU A 12 -23.92 -18.27 -18.06
CA GLU A 12 -24.17 -17.46 -16.86
C GLU A 12 -22.90 -16.68 -16.47
N THR A 13 -22.38 -15.88 -17.38
CA THR A 13 -21.28 -14.98 -17.09
C THR A 13 -21.89 -13.73 -16.48
N LEU A 14 -21.43 -13.36 -15.28
CA LEU A 14 -21.78 -12.09 -14.67
C LEU A 14 -21.48 -10.96 -15.67
N PRO A 15 -22.40 -9.99 -15.83
CA PRO A 15 -22.15 -8.86 -16.70
C PRO A 15 -20.92 -8.11 -16.20
N ASP A 16 -20.16 -7.54 -17.14
CA ASP A 16 -19.04 -6.67 -16.78
C ASP A 16 -19.51 -5.57 -15.83
N VAL A 17 -18.75 -5.36 -14.77
CA VAL A 17 -19.07 -4.35 -13.77
C VAL A 17 -18.96 -2.97 -14.40
N THR A 18 -20.03 -2.20 -14.32
CA THR A 18 -19.99 -0.80 -14.74
C THR A 18 -18.94 -0.06 -13.89
N PRO A 19 -18.00 0.68 -14.50
CA PRO A 19 -17.01 1.45 -13.76
C PRO A 19 -17.69 2.36 -12.73
N LEU A 20 -17.23 2.29 -11.47
CA LEU A 20 -17.76 3.11 -10.37
C LEU A 20 -17.37 4.59 -10.49
N ARG A 21 -16.34 4.89 -11.29
CA ARG A 21 -15.82 6.23 -11.54
C ARG A 21 -16.14 6.65 -12.96
N THR A 22 -16.50 7.92 -13.14
CA THR A 22 -16.72 8.54 -14.45
C THR A 22 -15.44 9.08 -15.09
N THR A 23 -14.33 9.09 -14.34
CA THR A 23 -13.03 9.61 -14.78
C THR A 23 -11.93 8.58 -14.54
N GLU A 24 -10.89 8.67 -15.37
CA GLU A 24 -9.64 7.94 -15.18
C GLU A 24 -8.97 8.26 -13.83
N GLU A 25 -8.05 7.38 -13.46
CA GLU A 25 -7.23 7.53 -12.26
C GLU A 25 -6.30 8.74 -12.39
N LYS A 26 -6.24 9.56 -11.35
CA LYS A 26 -5.41 10.77 -11.32
C LYS A 26 -4.16 10.54 -10.50
N GLU A 27 -3.38 9.53 -10.87
CA GLU A 27 -2.24 9.08 -10.07
C GLU A 27 -1.09 10.09 -10.01
N GLU A 28 -1.00 10.98 -11.00
CA GLU A 28 0.00 12.04 -11.08
C GLU A 28 -0.34 13.28 -10.22
N ASN A 29 -1.53 13.32 -9.61
CA ASN A 29 -1.92 14.42 -8.75
C ASN A 29 -1.19 14.35 -7.39
N LYS A 30 -1.16 15.51 -6.72
CA LYS A 30 -0.82 15.59 -5.30
C LYS A 30 -1.83 14.81 -4.45
N LEU A 31 -1.35 14.34 -3.32
CA LEU A 31 -2.14 13.61 -2.34
C LEU A 31 -3.26 14.48 -1.80
N THR A 32 -4.42 13.86 -1.57
CA THR A 32 -5.42 14.43 -0.67
C THR A 32 -4.91 14.39 0.77
N GLU A 33 -5.57 15.11 1.66
CA GLU A 33 -5.29 15.06 3.11
C GLU A 33 -5.34 13.62 3.62
N PHE A 34 -6.44 12.92 3.35
CA PHE A 34 -6.59 11.52 3.77
C PHE A 34 -5.51 10.59 3.19
N GLN A 35 -5.11 10.76 1.93
CA GLN A 35 -4.02 9.97 1.35
C GLN A 35 -2.67 10.28 2.03
N SER A 36 -2.46 11.54 2.44
CA SER A 36 -1.28 11.94 3.20
C SER A 36 -1.26 11.32 4.60
N GLU A 37 -2.41 11.21 5.27
CA GLU A 37 -2.53 10.53 6.57
C GLU A 37 -2.20 9.03 6.46
N ILE A 38 -2.64 8.36 5.39
CA ILE A 38 -2.27 6.97 5.12
C ILE A 38 -0.76 6.84 4.93
N LEU A 39 -0.14 7.75 4.19
CA LEU A 39 1.31 7.76 3.99
C LEU A 39 2.06 7.95 5.31
N GLN A 40 1.58 8.83 6.18
CA GLN A 40 2.15 9.05 7.52
C GLN A 40 2.02 7.79 8.40
N LEU A 41 0.88 7.10 8.37
CA LEU A 41 0.71 5.82 9.06
C LEU A 41 1.70 4.76 8.54
N ALA A 42 1.86 4.66 7.23
CA ALA A 42 2.81 3.73 6.62
C ALA A 42 4.26 4.04 7.07
N ALA A 43 4.62 5.30 7.20
CA ALA A 43 5.94 5.67 7.68
C ALA A 43 6.22 5.26 9.12
N VAL A 44 5.21 5.29 10.00
CA VAL A 44 5.31 4.74 11.35
C VAL A 44 5.62 3.24 11.27
N LEU A 45 4.88 2.49 10.46
CA LEU A 45 5.12 1.04 10.26
C LEU A 45 6.49 0.74 9.66
N ASN A 46 7.04 1.63 8.82
CA ASN A 46 8.36 1.45 8.21
C ASN A 46 9.53 1.83 9.15
N GLY A 47 9.24 2.54 10.24
CA GLY A 47 10.22 3.14 11.13
C GLY A 47 10.78 4.49 10.66
N ASP A 48 10.20 5.09 9.61
CA ASP A 48 10.69 6.32 8.99
C ASP A 48 10.19 7.60 9.69
N HIS A 49 9.27 7.47 10.65
CA HIS A 49 8.74 8.59 11.43
C HIS A 49 9.79 9.36 12.24
N PHE A 50 11.01 8.83 12.39
CA PHE A 50 12.17 9.50 12.99
C PHE A 50 12.98 10.36 12.00
N LEU A 51 12.71 10.28 10.70
CA LEU A 51 13.44 11.05 9.69
C LEU A 51 13.04 12.53 9.75
N SER A 52 14.01 13.42 9.56
CA SER A 52 13.78 14.88 9.61
C SER A 52 12.82 15.41 8.55
N SER A 53 12.59 14.64 7.48
CA SER A 53 11.64 14.95 6.41
C SER A 53 10.18 14.61 6.77
N PHE A 54 9.93 14.00 7.93
CA PHE A 54 8.58 13.68 8.39
C PHE A 54 7.98 14.79 9.27
N PRO A 55 6.66 15.03 9.18
CA PRO A 55 5.70 14.46 8.22
C PRO A 55 5.50 15.27 6.93
N ASP A 56 5.81 16.57 6.95
CA ASP A 56 5.30 17.51 5.94
C ASP A 56 6.05 17.49 4.61
N GLU A 57 7.36 17.20 4.60
CA GLU A 57 8.12 17.16 3.34
C GLU A 57 7.81 15.91 2.52
N MET A 58 7.44 14.80 3.17
CA MET A 58 7.23 13.54 2.47
C MET A 58 5.91 13.53 1.69
N SER A 59 4.81 13.93 2.32
CA SER A 59 3.50 13.97 1.66
C SER A 59 3.40 15.07 0.59
N SER A 60 4.09 16.19 0.78
CA SER A 60 4.05 17.31 -0.16
C SER A 60 4.86 17.05 -1.45
N LYS A 61 5.86 16.18 -1.40
CA LYS A 61 6.75 15.89 -2.54
C LYS A 61 6.24 14.75 -3.44
N MET A 62 5.39 13.86 -2.94
CA MET A 62 4.90 12.69 -3.70
C MET A 62 3.61 12.97 -4.51
N ASN A 63 3.45 12.26 -5.61
CA ASN A 63 2.15 12.04 -6.27
C ASN A 63 1.45 10.78 -5.73
N VAL A 64 0.19 10.56 -6.12
CA VAL A 64 -0.61 9.40 -5.67
C VAL A 64 0.06 8.08 -6.03
N LYS A 65 0.69 7.97 -7.20
CA LYS A 65 1.41 6.77 -7.63
C LYS A 65 2.59 6.43 -6.71
N GLU A 66 3.47 7.40 -6.47
CA GLU A 66 4.66 7.25 -5.62
C GLU A 66 4.26 6.91 -4.17
N ALA A 67 3.22 7.56 -3.66
CA ALA A 67 2.70 7.26 -2.32
C ALA A 67 2.13 5.84 -2.25
N HIS A 68 1.43 5.38 -3.28
CA HIS A 68 0.93 4.02 -3.36
C HIS A 68 2.06 2.99 -3.35
N GLU A 69 3.07 3.16 -4.21
CA GLU A 69 4.26 2.29 -4.26
C GLU A 69 4.99 2.24 -2.91
N TYR A 70 5.14 3.39 -2.24
CA TYR A 70 5.71 3.44 -0.89
C TYR A 70 4.89 2.61 0.10
N VAL A 71 3.57 2.82 0.16
CA VAL A 71 2.68 2.13 1.10
C VAL A 71 2.68 0.62 0.85
N GLU A 72 2.67 0.17 -0.41
CA GLU A 72 2.77 -1.26 -0.74
C GLU A 72 4.09 -1.87 -0.22
N GLY A 73 5.21 -1.18 -0.46
CA GLY A 73 6.52 -1.59 0.03
C GLY A 73 6.58 -1.71 1.56
N VAL A 74 6.02 -0.73 2.27
CA VAL A 74 5.90 -0.75 3.73
C VAL A 74 5.10 -1.95 4.21
N VAL A 75 3.89 -2.16 3.66
CA VAL A 75 3.01 -3.24 4.10
C VAL A 75 3.65 -4.60 3.85
N ALA A 76 4.32 -4.79 2.72
CA ALA A 76 5.06 -6.01 2.42
C ALA A 76 6.21 -6.24 3.41
N ARG A 77 7.01 -5.20 3.68
CA ARG A 77 8.14 -5.26 4.61
C ARG A 77 7.69 -5.55 6.05
N PHE A 78 6.66 -4.85 6.53
CA PHE A 78 6.08 -5.05 7.85
C PHE A 78 5.54 -6.47 8.01
N LYS A 79 4.72 -6.95 7.06
CA LYS A 79 4.19 -8.33 7.09
C LYS A 79 5.29 -9.39 7.12
N ARG A 80 6.39 -9.20 6.38
CA ARG A 80 7.53 -10.11 6.41
C ARG A 80 8.18 -10.13 7.81
N ALA A 81 8.47 -8.95 8.36
CA ALA A 81 9.06 -8.84 9.69
C ALA A 81 8.16 -9.44 10.78
N SER A 82 6.83 -9.24 10.70
CA SER A 82 5.87 -9.88 11.62
C SER A 82 5.89 -11.40 11.54
N LYS A 83 5.93 -11.98 10.33
CA LYS A 83 6.03 -13.43 10.15
C LYS A 83 7.33 -13.99 10.73
N GLU A 84 8.45 -13.31 10.48
CA GLU A 84 9.76 -13.69 11.04
C GLU A 84 9.75 -13.64 12.57
N ALA A 85 9.17 -12.59 13.17
CA ALA A 85 9.04 -12.47 14.63
C ALA A 85 8.24 -13.62 15.25
N ILE A 86 7.10 -13.98 14.64
CA ILE A 86 6.28 -15.13 15.07
C ILE A 86 7.09 -16.44 14.98
N MET A 87 7.83 -16.66 13.89
CA MET A 87 8.69 -17.83 13.74
C MET A 87 9.82 -17.91 14.79
N LEU A 88 10.24 -16.77 15.33
CA LEU A 88 11.23 -16.66 16.40
C LEU A 88 10.61 -16.79 17.81
N GLY A 89 9.30 -17.02 17.92
CA GLY A 89 8.61 -17.22 19.19
C GLY A 89 8.19 -15.93 19.89
N VAL A 90 8.17 -14.80 19.18
CA VAL A 90 7.53 -13.59 19.68
C VAL A 90 6.02 -13.80 19.76
N ASP A 91 5.39 -13.31 20.82
CA ASP A 91 3.95 -13.39 21.00
C ASP A 91 3.20 -12.66 19.88
N GLU A 92 2.14 -13.29 19.33
CA GLU A 92 1.39 -12.77 18.17
C GLU A 92 0.70 -11.43 18.43
N SER A 93 0.45 -11.06 19.69
CA SER A 93 -0.10 -9.74 20.05
C SER A 93 0.95 -8.63 20.05
N THR A 94 2.23 -8.99 19.94
CA THR A 94 3.33 -8.02 19.90
C THR A 94 3.37 -7.31 18.54
N ILE A 95 3.34 -5.98 18.58
CA ILE A 95 3.56 -5.17 17.39
C ILE A 95 5.07 -5.10 17.12
N VAL A 96 5.49 -5.46 15.90
CA VAL A 96 6.88 -5.37 15.48
C VAL A 96 7.30 -3.91 15.33
N ASP A 97 8.28 -3.49 16.13
CA ASP A 97 8.94 -2.19 15.99
C ASP A 97 10.01 -2.26 14.90
N MET A 98 9.80 -1.53 13.81
CA MET A 98 10.68 -1.51 12.66
C MET A 98 11.66 -0.35 12.74
N ARG A 99 12.95 -0.60 12.44
CA ARG A 99 13.92 0.48 12.24
C ARG A 99 13.88 0.99 10.80
N SER A 100 14.03 2.31 10.62
CA SER A 100 14.13 2.92 9.30
C SER A 100 15.18 2.21 8.44
N SER A 101 14.80 1.90 7.20
CA SER A 101 15.72 1.31 6.22
C SER A 101 16.83 2.27 5.78
N LEU A 102 16.65 3.57 6.05
CA LEU A 102 17.57 4.66 5.71
C LEU A 102 18.51 5.05 6.87
N THR A 103 18.62 4.22 7.92
CA THR A 103 19.71 4.40 8.89
C THR A 103 21.04 4.31 8.14
N ASN A 104 21.68 5.47 7.93
CA ASN A 104 23.06 5.54 7.47
C ASN A 104 23.84 4.53 8.32
N ARG A 105 24.55 3.61 7.67
CA ARG A 105 25.72 3.02 8.32
C ARG A 105 26.54 4.23 8.76
N SER A 106 26.65 4.45 10.07
CA SER A 106 27.64 5.37 10.60
C SER A 106 28.93 5.04 9.85
N SER A 107 29.48 6.02 9.11
CA SER A 107 30.80 5.81 8.56
C SER A 107 31.69 5.55 9.76
N ILE A 108 32.21 4.33 9.85
CA ILE A 108 33.23 4.01 10.83
C ILE A 108 34.43 4.82 10.39
N HIS A 109 34.59 6.01 10.97
CA HIS A 109 35.84 6.74 10.88
C HIS A 109 36.74 6.19 11.98
N ASN A 110 37.74 5.44 11.55
CA ASN A 110 38.76 4.80 12.38
C ASN A 110 39.77 5.83 12.88
#